data_AF-A0A2X0L699-F1
#
_entry.id   AF-A0A2X0L699-F1
#
_cell.length_a   1.000
_cell.length_b   1.000
_cell.length_c   1.000
_cell.angle_alpha   90.00
_cell.angle_beta   90.00
_cell.angle_gamma   90.00
#
_symmetry.space_group_name_H-M   'P 1'
#
loop_
_entity.id
_entity.type
_entity.pdbx_description
1 polymer ?
#
loop_
_entity_poly.entity_id
_entity_poly.type
_entity_poly.pdbx_seq_one_letter_code
_entity_poly.pdbx_strand_id
1 'polypeptide(L)'
;MAAVSPSPSLHRLILTRWRNMSARHLRNKPEDEDAAQLKFGPEFSGATQEACLMTSEVKFLLEQHDQGSSNPIYKKTLQYVNDFSRFKEYDTTSQVRLIYGGVEGLNPFEIVQLANLVPSSYEEAKALIPSLSSKNEDELEAAIRQVVQIRKYQG
;
A
#
# COMPACT_ATOMS: atom_id res chain seq x y z
N MET A 1 -11.40 48.91 -34.57
CA MET A 1 -11.61 47.49 -34.98
C MET A 1 -10.96 46.62 -33.91
N ALA A 2 -11.75 45.99 -33.03
CA ALA A 2 -11.21 45.12 -31.99
C ALA A 2 -11.10 43.69 -32.55
N ALA A 3 -9.89 43.13 -32.52
CA ALA A 3 -9.63 41.76 -32.96
C ALA A 3 -10.28 40.77 -32.01
N VAL A 4 -11.26 40.00 -32.50
CA VAL A 4 -11.83 38.86 -31.77
C VAL A 4 -10.79 37.75 -31.75
N SER A 5 -10.26 37.44 -30.56
CA SER A 5 -9.37 36.30 -30.38
C SER A 5 -10.17 34.98 -30.46
N PRO A 6 -9.67 33.95 -31.16
CA PRO A 6 -10.41 32.71 -31.32
C PRO A 6 -10.45 31.92 -30.01
N SER A 7 -11.62 31.41 -29.66
CA SER A 7 -11.82 30.52 -28.51
C SER A 7 -11.10 29.18 -28.72
N PRO A 8 -10.35 28.66 -27.75
CA PRO A 8 -9.64 27.39 -27.91
C PRO A 8 -10.61 26.21 -28.03
N SER A 9 -10.30 25.24 -28.90
CA SER A 9 -11.06 23.99 -29.00
C SER A 9 -10.96 23.13 -27.73
N LEU A 10 -11.99 22.32 -27.45
CA LEU A 10 -12.05 21.41 -26.29
C LEU A 10 -10.80 20.52 -26.17
N HIS A 11 -10.31 19.99 -27.28
CA HIS A 11 -9.08 19.19 -27.32
C HIS A 11 -7.85 19.99 -26.87
N ARG A 12 -7.75 21.28 -27.26
CA ARG A 12 -6.68 22.18 -26.84
C ARG A 12 -6.77 22.51 -25.36
N LEU A 13 -7.98 22.67 -24.81
CA LEU A 13 -8.20 22.84 -23.37
C LEU A 13 -7.77 21.59 -22.58
N ILE A 14 -8.14 20.40 -23.04
CA ILE A 14 -7.78 19.13 -22.40
C ILE A 14 -6.25 18.96 -22.40
N LEU A 15 -5.59 19.12 -23.55
CA LEU A 15 -4.13 19.00 -23.63
C LEU A 15 -3.40 20.05 -22.79
N THR A 16 -3.92 21.29 -22.74
CA THR A 16 -3.34 22.35 -21.90
C THR A 16 -3.53 22.05 -20.41
N ARG A 17 -4.68 21.50 -20.02
CA ARG A 17 -4.97 21.05 -18.65
C ARG A 17 -4.06 19.89 -18.26
N TRP A 18 -3.85 18.91 -19.14
CA TRP A 18 -2.94 17.79 -18.92
C TRP A 18 -1.48 18.23 -18.80
N ARG A 19 -1.03 19.10 -19.72
CA ARG A 19 0.32 19.67 -19.66
C ARG A 19 0.55 20.48 -18.39
N ASN A 20 -0.45 21.23 -17.94
CA ASN A 20 -0.39 21.99 -16.69
C ASN A 20 -0.46 21.08 -15.44
N MET A 21 -1.16 19.95 -15.49
CA MET A 21 -1.15 18.94 -14.41
C MET A 21 0.24 18.30 -14.28
N SER A 22 0.85 17.87 -15.39
CA SER A 22 2.23 17.33 -15.38
C SER A 22 3.28 18.38 -14.99
N ALA A 23 3.12 19.63 -15.40
CA ALA A 23 4.03 20.71 -15.02
C ALA A 23 3.93 21.11 -13.55
N ARG A 24 2.76 20.96 -12.92
CA ARG A 24 2.61 21.10 -11.45
C ARG A 24 3.33 19.97 -10.71
N HIS A 25 3.29 18.75 -11.26
CA HIS A 25 4.00 17.59 -10.74
C HIS A 25 5.54 17.73 -10.77
N LEU A 26 6.10 18.45 -11.76
CA LEU A 26 7.55 18.70 -11.80
C LEU A 26 8.00 19.93 -11.01
N ARG A 27 7.11 20.88 -10.69
CA ARG A 27 7.50 22.15 -10.03
C ARG A 27 7.46 22.10 -8.51
N ASN A 28 6.67 21.18 -7.95
CA ASN A 28 6.74 20.83 -6.54
C ASN A 28 7.41 19.47 -6.44
N LYS A 29 8.72 19.44 -6.15
CA LYS A 29 9.30 18.28 -5.47
C LYS A 29 8.43 18.07 -4.21
N PRO A 30 7.77 16.92 -4.01
CA PRO A 30 7.18 16.67 -2.71
C PRO A 30 8.31 16.75 -1.67
N GLU A 31 8.08 17.60 -0.67
CA GLU A 31 8.90 17.77 0.52
C GLU A 31 9.06 16.41 1.24
N ASP A 32 10.25 16.10 1.75
CA ASP A 32 10.59 15.01 2.71
C ASP A 32 9.55 13.87 2.92
N GLU A 33 9.17 13.16 1.86
CA GLU A 33 8.43 11.91 2.01
C GLU A 33 9.36 10.85 2.59
N ASP A 34 8.93 10.23 3.69
CA ASP A 34 9.71 9.23 4.42
C ASP A 34 8.77 8.20 5.05
N ALA A 35 8.73 7.02 4.45
CA ALA A 35 7.93 5.90 4.94
C ALA A 35 8.36 5.42 6.33
N ALA A 36 9.64 5.59 6.71
CA ALA A 36 10.13 5.26 8.05
C ALA A 36 9.55 6.20 9.12
N GLN A 37 9.03 7.37 8.72
CA GLN A 37 8.36 8.34 9.57
C GLN A 37 6.85 8.47 9.29
N LEU A 38 6.27 7.59 8.47
CA LEU A 38 4.87 7.66 8.01
C LEU A 38 4.52 8.99 7.34
N LYS A 39 5.50 9.63 6.69
CA LYS A 39 5.32 10.85 5.92
C LYS A 39 5.09 10.47 4.46
N PHE A 40 3.82 10.44 4.07
CA PHE A 40 3.42 10.15 2.70
C PHE A 40 2.91 11.41 1.99
N GLY A 41 2.93 11.39 0.66
CA GLY A 41 2.28 12.41 -0.16
C GLY A 41 0.78 12.51 0.11
N PRO A 42 0.16 13.67 -0.15
CA PRO A 42 -1.25 13.93 0.13
C PRO A 42 -2.21 12.95 -0.57
N GLU A 43 -1.80 12.33 -1.68
CA GLU A 43 -2.56 11.30 -2.39
C GLU A 43 -2.77 10.01 -1.59
N PHE A 44 -1.91 9.75 -0.59
CA PHE A 44 -1.98 8.58 0.29
C PHE A 44 -2.69 8.87 1.62
N SER A 45 -3.45 9.96 1.72
CA SER A 45 -4.20 10.33 2.92
C SER A 45 -5.67 9.86 2.87
N GLY A 46 -6.33 9.85 4.04
CA GLY A 46 -7.75 9.48 4.17
C GLY A 46 -8.04 8.07 3.69
N ALA A 47 -9.06 7.93 2.83
CA ALA A 47 -9.53 6.64 2.34
C ALA A 47 -8.45 5.84 1.58
N THR A 48 -7.49 6.51 0.92
CA THR A 48 -6.39 5.80 0.24
C THR A 48 -5.49 5.10 1.25
N GLN A 49 -5.22 5.72 2.39
CA GLN A 49 -4.40 5.14 3.45
C GLN A 49 -5.08 3.94 4.09
N GLU A 50 -6.39 4.06 4.35
CA GLU A 50 -7.19 2.98 4.91
C GLU A 50 -7.28 1.77 3.97
N ALA A 51 -7.11 1.99 2.66
CA ALA A 51 -7.14 0.98 1.61
C ALA A 51 -5.77 0.33 1.30
N CYS A 52 -4.77 0.43 2.19
CA CYS A 52 -3.50 -0.29 2.01
C CYS A 52 -3.72 -1.80 1.91
N LEU A 53 -3.19 -2.43 0.86
CA LEU A 53 -3.36 -3.86 0.57
C LEU A 53 -2.12 -4.68 0.91
N MET A 54 -2.33 -5.83 1.54
CA MET A 54 -1.34 -6.90 1.70
C MET A 54 -1.07 -7.59 0.37
N THR A 55 0.12 -8.15 0.20
CA THR A 55 0.49 -8.96 -0.97
C THR A 55 -0.50 -10.11 -1.21
N SER A 56 -0.97 -10.75 -0.13
CA SER A 56 -2.02 -11.77 -0.17
C SER A 56 -3.36 -11.25 -0.70
N GLU A 57 -3.80 -10.05 -0.29
CA GLU A 57 -5.05 -9.45 -0.79
C GLU A 57 -4.94 -9.08 -2.26
N VAL A 58 -3.80 -8.52 -2.67
CA VAL A 58 -3.52 -8.22 -4.07
C VAL A 58 -3.58 -9.50 -4.90
N LYS A 59 -3.04 -10.62 -4.41
CA LYS A 59 -3.13 -11.92 -5.09
C LYS A 59 -4.59 -12.28 -5.39
N PHE A 60 -5.47 -12.29 -4.38
CA PHE A 60 -6.88 -12.67 -4.58
C PHE A 60 -7.59 -11.73 -5.56
N LEU A 61 -7.34 -10.42 -5.45
CA LEU A 61 -7.91 -9.44 -6.37
C LEU A 61 -7.43 -9.66 -7.81
N LEU A 62 -6.14 -9.93 -8.01
CA LEU A 62 -5.63 -10.19 -9.35
C LEU A 62 -6.19 -11.50 -9.91
N GLU A 63 -6.16 -12.60 -9.16
CA GLU A 63 -6.70 -13.90 -9.60
C GLU A 63 -8.19 -13.83 -9.98
N GLN A 64 -9.00 -13.10 -9.21
CA GLN A 64 -10.43 -12.90 -9.53
C GLN A 64 -10.62 -12.16 -10.86
N HIS A 65 -9.68 -11.30 -11.23
CA HIS A 65 -9.74 -10.44 -12.41
C HIS A 65 -8.82 -10.92 -13.54
N ASP A 66 -8.23 -12.11 -13.44
CA ASP A 66 -7.35 -12.64 -14.48
C ASP A 66 -8.14 -13.07 -15.71
N GLN A 67 -8.30 -12.13 -16.65
CA GLN A 67 -8.99 -12.32 -17.92
C GLN A 67 -7.99 -12.58 -19.07
N GLY A 68 -6.79 -13.10 -18.77
CA GLY A 68 -5.75 -13.27 -19.79
C GLY A 68 -5.15 -11.94 -20.24
N SER A 69 -4.98 -11.01 -19.30
CA SER A 69 -4.42 -9.67 -19.58
C SER A 69 -3.08 -9.77 -20.30
N SER A 70 -2.94 -9.09 -21.43
CA SER A 70 -1.66 -9.00 -22.16
C SER A 70 -0.68 -8.00 -21.53
N ASN A 71 -1.12 -7.26 -20.51
CA ASN A 71 -0.31 -6.24 -19.86
C ASN A 71 0.89 -6.88 -19.13
N PRO A 72 2.14 -6.54 -19.50
CA PRO A 72 3.33 -7.14 -18.90
C PRO A 72 3.50 -6.78 -17.42
N ILE A 73 3.01 -5.61 -16.98
CA ILE A 73 3.05 -5.22 -15.56
C ILE A 73 2.12 -6.11 -14.76
N TYR A 74 0.90 -6.31 -15.25
CA TYR A 74 -0.08 -7.19 -14.61
C TYR A 74 0.47 -8.61 -14.41
N LYS A 75 1.05 -9.21 -15.46
CA LYS A 75 1.65 -10.55 -15.38
C LYS A 75 2.80 -10.63 -14.37
N LYS A 76 3.68 -9.61 -14.35
CA LYS A 76 4.79 -9.55 -13.40
C LYS A 76 4.30 -9.38 -11.97
N THR A 77 3.29 -8.54 -11.74
CA THR A 77 2.69 -8.36 -10.41
C THR A 77 1.99 -9.64 -9.95
N LEU A 78 1.21 -10.29 -10.81
CA LEU A 78 0.56 -11.56 -10.51
C LEU A 78 1.58 -12.64 -10.15
N GLN A 79 2.68 -12.74 -10.90
CA GLN A 79 3.78 -13.64 -10.58
C GLN A 79 4.40 -13.32 -9.20
N TYR A 80 4.72 -12.05 -8.95
CA TYR A 80 5.30 -11.63 -7.67
C TYR A 80 4.38 -11.97 -6.48
N VAL A 81 3.09 -11.65 -6.55
CA VAL A 81 2.18 -11.94 -5.44
C VAL A 81 1.90 -13.44 -5.29
N ASN A 82 2.03 -14.23 -6.35
CA ASN A 82 1.98 -15.69 -6.24
C ASN A 82 3.19 -16.26 -5.48
N ASP A 83 4.38 -15.73 -5.76
CA ASP A 83 5.63 -16.21 -5.14
C ASP A 83 5.79 -15.72 -3.69
N PHE A 84 5.34 -14.50 -3.39
CA PHE A 84 5.64 -13.81 -2.13
C PHE A 84 4.45 -13.64 -1.19
N SER A 85 3.23 -14.02 -1.59
CA SER A 85 2.08 -14.03 -0.66
C SER A 85 2.37 -14.91 0.56
N ARG A 86 2.15 -14.35 1.75
CA ARG A 86 2.42 -15.02 3.03
C ARG A 86 1.27 -15.90 3.50
N PHE A 87 0.06 -15.62 3.02
CA PHE A 87 -1.17 -16.28 3.45
C PHE A 87 -1.94 -16.70 2.20
N LYS A 88 -2.22 -18.00 2.09
CA LYS A 88 -2.82 -18.58 0.87
C LYS A 88 -4.35 -18.53 0.89
N GLU A 89 -4.93 -18.42 2.08
CA GLU A 89 -6.36 -18.40 2.31
C GLU A 89 -6.87 -16.99 2.62
N TYR A 90 -8.04 -16.65 2.08
CA TYR A 90 -8.67 -15.35 2.28
C TYR A 90 -9.06 -15.12 3.75
N ASP A 91 -9.63 -16.12 4.41
CA ASP A 91 -10.04 -16.05 5.81
C ASP A 91 -8.83 -15.81 6.72
N THR A 92 -7.73 -16.51 6.46
CA THR A 92 -6.47 -16.31 7.17
C THR A 92 -5.93 -14.90 6.99
N THR A 93 -5.97 -14.36 5.77
CA THR A 93 -5.53 -12.99 5.48
C THR A 93 -6.38 -11.97 6.24
N SER A 94 -7.70 -12.18 6.28
CA SER A 94 -8.65 -11.35 7.02
C SER A 94 -8.39 -11.42 8.54
N GLN A 95 -8.11 -12.61 9.06
CA GLN A 95 -7.76 -12.80 10.48
C GLN A 95 -6.48 -12.05 10.85
N VAL A 96 -5.44 -12.09 10.02
CA VAL A 96 -4.19 -11.35 10.25
C VAL A 96 -4.42 -9.85 10.30
N ARG A 97 -5.28 -9.32 9.41
CA ARG A 97 -5.67 -7.91 9.44
C ARG A 97 -6.35 -7.52 10.75
N LEU A 98 -7.23 -8.37 11.27
CA LEU A 98 -7.92 -8.14 12.54
C LEU A 98 -6.96 -8.19 13.74
N ILE A 99 -6.00 -9.12 13.74
CA ILE A 99 -5.01 -9.24 14.83
C ILE A 99 -4.18 -7.95 14.95
N TYR A 100 -3.58 -7.49 13.86
CA TYR A 100 -2.80 -6.26 13.89
C TYR A 100 -3.69 -5.01 14.02
N GLY A 101 -4.88 -5.00 13.43
CA GLY A 101 -5.85 -3.91 13.59
C GLY A 101 -6.37 -3.74 15.03
N GLY A 102 -6.21 -4.76 15.88
CA GLY A 102 -6.51 -4.69 17.31
C GLY A 102 -5.40 -4.07 18.16
N VAL A 103 -4.20 -3.86 17.62
CA VAL A 103 -3.10 -3.18 18.33
C VAL A 103 -3.29 -1.67 18.23
N GLU A 104 -3.35 -1.00 19.38
CA GLU A 104 -3.67 0.43 19.43
C GLU A 104 -2.61 1.27 18.70
N GLY A 105 -3.07 2.21 17.87
CA GLY A 105 -2.22 3.21 17.24
C GLY A 105 -1.38 2.73 16.06
N LEU A 106 -1.55 1.49 15.57
CA LEU A 106 -0.91 1.07 14.32
C LEU A 106 -1.54 1.79 13.11
N ASN A 107 -0.67 2.29 12.23
CA ASN A 107 -1.07 2.85 10.95
C ASN A 107 -1.45 1.71 9.97
N PRO A 108 -2.44 1.89 9.07
CA PRO A 108 -2.73 0.92 8.01
C PRO A 108 -1.49 0.45 7.22
N PHE A 109 -0.54 1.35 6.95
CA PHE A 109 0.74 1.00 6.33
C PHE A 109 1.55 0.02 7.19
N GLU A 110 1.65 0.27 8.50
CA GLU A 110 2.38 -0.59 9.44
C GLU A 110 1.74 -1.99 9.54
N ILE A 111 0.40 -2.05 9.59
CA ILE A 111 -0.37 -3.31 9.60
C ILE A 111 -0.01 -4.15 8.37
N VAL A 112 -0.03 -3.55 7.18
CA VAL A 112 0.29 -4.23 5.92
C VAL A 112 1.76 -4.65 5.86
N GLN A 113 2.68 -3.81 6.32
CA GLN A 113 4.10 -4.13 6.36
C GLN A 113 4.39 -5.31 7.31
N LEU A 114 3.79 -5.33 8.50
CA LEU A 114 3.89 -6.44 9.44
C LEU A 114 3.37 -7.75 8.83
N ALA A 115 2.23 -7.72 8.16
CA ALA A 115 1.65 -8.89 7.51
C ALA A 115 2.47 -9.42 6.32
N ASN A 116 3.12 -8.53 5.56
CA ASN A 116 3.96 -8.92 4.42
C ASN A 116 5.33 -9.47 4.84
N LEU A 117 5.94 -8.86 5.86
CA LEU A 117 7.29 -9.21 6.33
C LEU A 117 7.28 -10.38 7.32
N VAL A 118 6.22 -10.49 8.14
CA VAL A 118 6.03 -11.50 9.18
C VAL A 118 7.28 -11.65 10.07
N PRO A 119 7.66 -10.57 10.80
CA PRO A 119 8.77 -10.62 11.74
C PRO A 119 8.51 -11.64 12.85
N SER A 120 9.58 -12.12 13.48
CA SER A 120 9.53 -13.12 14.55
C SER A 120 9.51 -12.52 15.95
N SER A 121 9.83 -11.23 16.10
CA SER A 121 9.80 -10.48 17.35
C SER A 121 9.58 -8.98 17.10
N TYR A 122 9.26 -8.25 18.17
CA TYR A 122 9.20 -6.79 18.18
C TYR A 122 10.52 -6.14 17.72
N GLU A 123 11.66 -6.66 18.16
CA GLU A 123 13.00 -6.20 17.77
C GLU A 123 13.23 -6.25 16.27
N GLU A 124 12.86 -7.36 15.64
CA GLU A 124 12.95 -7.51 14.19
C GLU A 124 11.96 -6.57 13.49
N ALA A 125 10.73 -6.46 14.02
CA ALA A 125 9.69 -5.60 13.46
C ALA A 125 10.14 -4.14 13.41
N LYS A 126 10.68 -3.57 14.50
CA LYS A 126 11.15 -2.18 14.53
C LYS A 126 12.42 -1.95 13.71
N ALA A 127 13.27 -2.97 13.58
CA ALA A 127 14.45 -2.89 12.70
C ALA A 127 14.04 -2.79 11.22
N LEU A 128 12.99 -3.50 10.81
CA LEU A 128 12.48 -3.51 9.44
C LEU A 128 11.52 -2.34 9.17
N ILE A 129 10.75 -1.91 10.17
CA ILE A 129 9.72 -0.88 10.08
C ILE A 129 9.97 0.15 11.19
N PRO A 130 10.86 1.14 10.97
CA PRO A 130 11.32 2.04 12.03
C PRO A 130 10.23 2.87 12.71
N SER A 131 9.11 3.12 12.02
CA SER A 131 7.95 3.85 12.57
C SER A 131 7.28 3.14 13.76
N LEU A 132 7.56 1.85 13.95
CA LEU A 132 7.05 1.06 15.09
C LEU A 132 7.72 1.38 16.42
N SER A 133 8.81 2.16 16.43
CA SER A 133 9.64 2.39 17.63
C SER A 133 8.89 2.99 18.83
N SER A 134 7.75 3.64 18.60
CA SER A 134 6.93 4.26 19.65
C SER A 134 5.69 3.43 20.02
N LYS A 135 5.51 2.23 19.48
CA LYS A 135 4.34 1.38 19.74
C LYS A 135 4.52 0.58 21.02
N ASN A 136 3.41 0.09 21.58
CA ASN A 136 3.45 -0.78 22.75
C ASN A 136 4.13 -2.11 22.38
N GLU A 137 5.28 -2.38 23.00
CA GLU A 137 6.09 -3.58 22.78
C GLU A 137 5.34 -4.86 23.14
N ASP A 138 4.71 -4.92 24.32
CA ASP A 138 4.03 -6.12 24.81
C ASP A 138 2.83 -6.50 23.94
N GLU A 139 2.02 -5.50 23.55
CA GLU A 139 0.86 -5.72 22.68
C GLU A 139 1.28 -6.16 21.29
N LEU A 140 2.30 -5.51 20.71
CA LEU A 140 2.76 -5.82 19.37
C LEU A 140 3.49 -7.18 19.32
N GLU A 141 4.31 -7.50 20.32
CA GLU A 141 4.94 -8.82 20.47
C GLU A 141 3.88 -9.92 20.59
N ALA A 142 2.81 -9.70 21.35
CA ALA A 142 1.69 -10.64 21.45
C ALA A 142 0.99 -10.85 20.09
N ALA A 143 0.73 -9.79 19.34
CA ALA A 143 0.14 -9.87 18.01
C ALA A 143 1.06 -10.59 17.01
N ILE A 144 2.36 -10.29 17.01
CA ILE A 144 3.38 -10.95 16.20
C ILE A 144 3.38 -12.46 16.46
N ARG A 145 3.39 -12.88 17.73
CA ARG A 145 3.36 -14.30 18.09
C ARG A 145 2.14 -15.03 17.56
N GLN A 146 0.97 -14.40 17.62
CA GLN A 146 -0.27 -14.97 17.07
C GLN A 146 -0.18 -15.16 15.55
N VAL A 147 0.30 -14.15 14.82
CA VAL A 147 0.44 -14.21 13.35
C VAL A 147 1.51 -15.23 12.92
N VAL A 148 2.64 -15.31 13.63
CA VAL A 148 3.66 -16.33 13.40
C VAL A 148 3.08 -17.73 13.57
N GLN A 149 2.22 -17.93 14.57
CA GLN A 149 1.56 -19.21 14.79
C GLN A 149 0.59 -19.56 13.65
N ILE A 150 -0.20 -18.59 13.18
CA ILE A 150 -1.07 -18.77 12.00
C ILE A 150 -0.26 -19.18 10.77
N ARG A 151 0.85 -18.48 10.49
CA ARG A 151 1.71 -18.76 9.33
C ARG A 151 2.25 -20.20 9.32
N LYS A 152 2.59 -20.76 10.49
CA LYS A 152 3.11 -22.14 10.58
C LYS A 152 2.11 -23.18 10.07
N TYR A 153 0.81 -22.90 10.13
CA TYR A 153 -0.24 -23.80 9.65
C TYR A 153 -0.60 -23.61 8.17
N GLN A 154 -0.01 -22.63 7.48
CA GLN A 154 -0.31 -22.26 6.09
C GLN A 154 0.65 -22.88 5.05
N GLY A 155 1.33 -23.99 5.43
CA GLY A 155 2.38 -24.70 4.66
C GLY A 155 2.26 -24.59 3.15
#